data_AF-A0A6A4ZWJ0-F1
#
_entry.id   AF-A0A6A4ZWJ0-F1
#
_cell.length_a   1.000
_cell.length_b   1.000
_cell.length_c   1.000
_cell.angle_alpha   90.00
_cell.angle_beta   90.00
_cell.angle_gamma   90.00
#
_symmetry.space_group_name_H-M   'P 1'
#
loop_
_entity.id
_entity.type
_entity.pdbx_description
1 polymer ?
#
loop_
_entity_poly.entity_id
_entity_poly.type
_entity_poly.pdbx_seq_one_letter_code
_entity_poly.pdbx_strand_id
1 'polypeptide(L)'
;MGARVGYLVLNAVCISLLALVNAVPWLLGTIPIASGVGFLLWIGMVITSSSFERKAHDSNHGTAVVLGMIPALAAWAFQLVQTTLHAVNTNSNMTAALDSLAAAGLNPQGMIALSQGYLLTAIVLASTMVHIIERDFIYAAAWMAVASMLSATGIIHAYRVVGNAIEPALGFFPTEVSHQFAIVYAGMALMLAAFHLGEEEYKYTWSHVLKMVTWSKQRLPRHTPAAASIDEDTPLLLRSQSTLLEMEK
;
A
#
# COMPACT_ATOMS: atom_id res chain seq x y z
N MET A 1 24.10 17.08 -6.14
CA MET A 1 23.39 15.77 -6.20
C MET A 1 24.17 14.58 -5.62
N GLY A 2 25.43 14.71 -5.13
CA GLY A 2 26.18 13.59 -4.51
C GLY A 2 26.08 13.44 -2.98
N ALA A 3 25.55 14.44 -2.25
CA ALA A 3 25.57 14.45 -0.79
C ALA A 3 24.65 13.41 -0.10
N ARG A 4 23.62 12.89 -0.81
CA ARG A 4 22.68 11.91 -0.24
C ARG A 4 23.32 10.53 -0.03
N VAL A 5 24.11 10.07 -1.01
CA VAL A 5 24.80 8.77 -0.92
C VAL A 5 25.91 8.83 0.14
N GLY A 6 26.67 9.92 0.18
CA GLY A 6 27.69 10.13 1.22
C GLY A 6 27.12 10.10 2.64
N TYR A 7 25.97 10.74 2.86
CA TYR A 7 25.27 10.70 4.16
C TYR A 7 24.82 9.28 4.57
N LEU A 8 24.24 8.52 3.64
CA LEU A 8 23.82 7.14 3.90
C LEU A 8 25.01 6.23 4.21
N VAL A 9 26.09 6.34 3.44
CA VAL A 9 27.32 5.57 3.66
C VAL A 9 27.95 5.93 5.00
N LEU A 10 28.02 7.22 5.34
CA LEU A 10 28.59 7.65 6.62
C LEU A 10 27.76 7.15 7.80
N ASN A 11 26.43 7.23 7.72
CA ASN A 11 25.55 6.67 8.76
C ASN A 11 25.72 5.16 8.90
N ALA A 12 25.77 4.43 7.78
CA ALA A 12 26.01 2.99 7.82
C ALA A 12 27.35 2.66 8.49
N VAL A 13 28.43 3.35 8.11
CA VAL A 13 29.76 3.19 8.72
C VAL A 13 29.73 3.51 10.22
N CYS A 14 29.13 4.62 10.63
CA CYS A 14 29.03 4.99 12.05
C CYS A 14 28.25 3.94 12.86
N ILE A 15 27.10 3.47 12.35
CA ILE A 15 26.28 2.44 13.03
C ILE A 15 27.06 1.12 13.10
N SER A 16 27.75 0.73 12.02
CA SER A 16 28.60 -0.46 12.02
C SER A 16 29.73 -0.37 13.03
N LEU A 17 30.41 0.78 13.13
CA LEU A 17 31.45 1.00 14.14
C LEU A 17 30.90 0.93 15.56
N LEU A 18 29.74 1.55 15.84
CA LEU A 18 29.07 1.46 17.14
C LEU A 18 28.70 0.02 17.51
N ALA A 19 28.26 -0.78 16.54
CA ALA A 19 27.96 -2.19 16.73
C ALA A 19 29.24 -3.02 16.97
N LEU A 20 30.31 -2.78 16.21
CA LEU A 20 31.61 -3.48 16.37
C LEU A 20 32.27 -3.20 17.73
N VAL A 21 32.15 -1.97 18.23
CA VAL A 21 32.64 -1.58 19.56
C VAL A 21 31.71 -2.07 20.68
N ASN A 22 30.54 -2.64 20.35
CA ASN A 22 29.49 -3.03 21.29
C ASN A 22 29.07 -1.86 22.21
N ALA A 23 28.93 -0.66 21.63
CA ALA A 23 28.56 0.55 22.35
C ALA A 23 27.05 0.66 22.64
N VAL A 24 26.23 -0.26 22.10
CA VAL A 24 24.77 -0.23 22.20
C VAL A 24 24.26 -0.30 23.65
N PRO A 25 24.74 -1.18 24.54
CA PRO A 25 24.28 -1.23 25.93
C PRO A 25 24.59 0.05 26.70
N TRP A 26 25.74 0.68 26.43
CA TRP A 26 26.13 1.95 27.05
C TRP A 26 25.21 3.09 26.61
N LEU A 27 24.86 3.13 25.33
CA LEU A 27 23.91 4.10 24.79
C LEU A 27 22.51 3.93 25.41
N LEU A 28 22.02 2.69 25.49
CA LEU A 28 20.73 2.37 26.10
C LEU A 28 20.68 2.66 27.61
N GLY A 29 21.80 2.54 28.32
CA GLY A 29 21.91 2.92 29.73
C GLY A 29 21.92 4.44 29.96
N THR A 30 22.34 5.22 28.96
CA THR A 30 22.47 6.68 29.06
C THR A 30 21.20 7.41 28.63
N ILE A 31 20.50 6.90 27.61
CA ILE A 31 19.30 7.53 27.06
C ILE A 31 18.06 7.04 27.83
N PRO A 32 17.27 7.94 28.45
CA PRO A 32 16.02 7.55 29.11
C PRO A 32 15.03 6.93 28.12
N ILE A 33 14.43 5.80 28.51
CA ILE A 33 13.44 5.08 27.69
C ILE A 33 12.26 5.99 27.30
N ALA A 34 11.84 6.87 28.22
CA ALA A 34 10.76 7.82 27.97
C ALA A 34 11.04 8.76 26.79
N SER A 35 12.31 9.16 26.58
CA SER A 35 12.72 9.99 25.45
C SER A 35 12.65 9.23 24.13
N GLY A 36 13.04 7.95 24.13
CA GLY A 36 12.97 7.09 22.94
C GLY A 36 11.54 6.91 22.44
N VAL A 37 10.58 6.64 23.34
CA VAL A 37 9.16 6.46 22.98
C VAL A 37 8.58 7.74 22.36
N GLY A 38 8.87 8.91 22.93
CA GLY A 38 8.40 10.19 22.39
C GLY A 38 8.96 10.49 20.99
N PHE A 39 10.25 10.22 20.78
CA PHE A 39 10.89 10.38 19.47
C PHE A 39 10.30 9.42 18.42
N LEU A 40 10.13 8.14 18.77
CA LEU A 40 9.53 7.13 17.87
C LEU A 40 8.09 7.48 17.49
N LEU A 41 7.31 8.00 18.43
CA LEU A 41 5.95 8.46 18.19
C LEU A 41 5.92 9.66 17.25
N TRP A 42 6.82 10.64 17.45
CA TRP A 42 6.95 11.79 16.56
C TRP A 42 7.31 11.39 15.12
N ILE A 43 8.36 10.58 14.93
CA ILE A 43 8.74 10.13 13.57
C ILE A 43 7.65 9.29 12.92
N GLY A 44 6.94 8.47 13.70
CA GLY A 44 5.82 7.68 13.21
C GLY A 44 4.71 8.56 12.67
N MET A 45 4.30 9.59 13.44
CA MET A 45 3.29 10.55 13.01
C MET A 45 3.69 11.29 11.72
N VAL A 46 4.94 11.76 11.61
CA VAL A 46 5.43 12.48 10.43
C VAL A 46 5.48 11.57 9.19
N ILE A 47 5.93 10.32 9.33
CA ILE A 47 5.96 9.37 8.21
C ILE A 47 4.53 9.04 7.78
N THR A 48 3.63 8.75 8.73
CA THR A 48 2.23 8.48 8.43
C THR A 48 1.56 9.66 7.75
N SER A 49 1.74 10.90 8.24
CA SER A 49 1.15 12.07 7.58
C SER A 49 1.64 12.21 6.14
N SER A 50 2.94 12.05 5.91
CA SER A 50 3.52 12.14 4.56
C SER A 50 3.04 11.04 3.61
N SER A 51 2.59 9.89 4.14
CA SER A 51 2.06 8.80 3.32
C SER A 51 0.64 9.05 2.80
N PHE A 52 -0.12 9.94 3.45
CA PHE A 52 -1.45 10.37 3.00
C PHE A 52 -1.42 11.62 2.12
N GLU A 53 -0.25 12.25 1.97
CA GLU A 53 -0.11 13.44 1.13
C GLU A 53 -0.28 13.09 -0.35
N ARG A 54 -1.28 13.72 -0.98
CA ARG A 54 -1.55 13.55 -2.39
C ARG A 54 -0.62 14.43 -3.22
N LYS A 55 0.14 13.83 -4.14
CA LYS A 55 0.82 14.59 -5.20
C LYS A 55 -0.17 14.97 -6.30
N ALA A 56 -0.01 16.17 -6.85
CA ALA A 56 -0.95 16.77 -7.82
C ALA A 56 -1.24 15.92 -9.07
N HIS A 57 -0.38 14.97 -9.42
CA HIS A 57 -0.50 14.11 -10.59
C HIS A 57 -0.72 12.62 -10.27
N ASP A 58 -0.92 12.27 -9.01
CA ASP A 58 -0.98 10.87 -8.57
C ASP A 58 -2.37 10.47 -8.04
N SER A 59 -2.65 9.17 -8.14
CA SER A 59 -3.84 8.54 -7.56
C SER A 59 -3.79 8.61 -6.02
N ASN A 60 -4.93 8.47 -5.36
CA ASN A 60 -4.98 8.51 -3.89
C ASN A 60 -4.68 7.11 -3.33
N HIS A 61 -3.46 6.90 -2.82
CA HIS A 61 -3.05 5.64 -2.20
C HIS A 61 -3.35 5.53 -0.70
N GLY A 62 -4.09 6.47 -0.11
CA GLY A 62 -4.40 6.45 1.32
C GLY A 62 -5.07 5.14 1.77
N THR A 63 -5.89 4.52 0.93
CA THR A 63 -6.50 3.22 1.22
C THR A 63 -5.46 2.10 1.36
N ALA A 64 -4.39 2.12 0.56
CA ALA A 64 -3.32 1.14 0.65
C ALA A 64 -2.49 1.30 1.94
N VAL A 65 -2.27 2.54 2.39
CA VAL A 65 -1.64 2.84 3.68
C VAL A 65 -2.47 2.25 4.83
N VAL A 66 -3.78 2.50 4.84
CA VAL A 66 -4.68 1.96 5.89
C VAL A 66 -4.68 0.43 5.89
N LEU A 67 -4.74 -0.19 4.71
CA LEU A 67 -4.67 -1.66 4.60
C LEU A 67 -3.35 -2.21 5.14
N GLY A 68 -2.23 -1.56 4.83
CA GLY A 68 -0.89 -1.93 5.33
C GLY A 68 -0.74 -1.80 6.84
N MET A 69 -1.53 -0.96 7.51
CA MET A 69 -1.50 -0.82 8.97
C MET A 69 -2.18 -1.97 9.71
N ILE A 70 -3.11 -2.68 9.08
CA ILE A 70 -3.93 -3.70 9.73
C ILE A 70 -3.09 -4.84 10.36
N PRO A 71 -2.09 -5.44 9.69
CA PRO A 71 -1.25 -6.47 10.29
C PRO A 71 -0.49 -5.98 11.53
N ALA A 72 0.05 -4.76 11.51
CA ALA A 72 0.77 -4.18 12.64
C ALA A 72 -0.16 -3.95 13.84
N LEU A 73 -1.39 -3.48 13.60
CA LEU A 73 -2.40 -3.33 14.65
C LEU A 73 -2.82 -4.67 15.26
N ALA A 74 -2.99 -5.71 14.43
CA ALA A 74 -3.28 -7.05 14.92
C ALA A 74 -2.14 -7.64 15.76
N ALA A 75 -0.89 -7.43 15.34
CA ALA A 75 0.28 -7.85 16.11
C ALA A 75 0.36 -7.15 17.47
N TRP A 76 0.11 -5.83 17.51
CA TRP A 76 0.08 -5.07 18.75
C TRP A 76 -1.09 -5.49 19.66
N ALA A 77 -2.29 -5.66 19.12
CA ALA A 77 -3.45 -6.14 19.88
C ALA A 77 -3.20 -7.52 20.48
N PHE A 78 -2.61 -8.44 19.71
CA PHE A 78 -2.22 -9.76 20.19
C PHE A 78 -1.17 -9.69 21.31
N GLN A 79 -0.19 -8.78 21.20
CA GLN A 79 0.80 -8.55 22.24
C GLN A 79 0.15 -8.09 23.56
N LEU A 80 -0.85 -7.21 23.51
CA LEU A 80 -1.60 -6.79 24.69
C LEU A 80 -2.36 -7.96 25.33
N VAL A 81 -2.99 -8.81 24.52
CA VAL A 81 -3.68 -10.01 25.00
C VAL A 81 -2.71 -10.98 25.68
N GLN A 82 -1.59 -11.30 25.03
CA GLN A 82 -0.58 -12.22 25.58
C GLN A 82 0.02 -11.69 26.90
N THR A 83 0.40 -10.43 26.94
CA THR A 83 0.98 -9.81 28.15
C THR A 83 -0.02 -9.78 29.30
N THR A 84 -1.29 -9.52 29.01
CA THR A 84 -2.36 -9.56 30.02
C THR A 84 -2.61 -10.98 30.54
N LEU A 85 -2.71 -11.96 29.63
CA LEU A 85 -2.88 -13.37 30.01
C LEU A 85 -1.72 -13.86 30.87
N HIS A 86 -0.49 -13.52 30.49
CA HIS A 86 0.70 -13.89 31.24
C HIS A 86 0.75 -13.27 32.65
N ALA A 87 0.25 -12.03 32.79
CA ALA A 87 0.20 -11.33 34.08
C ALA A 87 -0.89 -11.88 35.03
N VAL A 88 -2.04 -12.27 34.50
CA VAL A 88 -3.20 -12.71 35.29
C VAL A 88 -3.20 -14.23 35.53
N ASN A 89 -2.63 -15.02 34.61
CA ASN A 89 -2.63 -16.47 34.71
C ASN A 89 -1.29 -17.07 34.24
N THR A 90 -0.39 -17.27 35.18
CA THR A 90 0.96 -17.79 34.91
C THR A 90 0.99 -19.27 34.52
N ASN A 91 -0.08 -20.03 34.80
CA ASN A 91 -0.16 -21.48 34.60
C ASN A 91 -1.26 -21.91 33.60
N SER A 92 -1.90 -20.98 32.90
CA SER A 92 -2.95 -21.34 31.95
C SER A 92 -2.39 -22.10 30.75
N ASN A 93 -3.13 -23.13 30.34
CA ASN A 93 -2.93 -23.74 29.04
C ASN A 93 -3.35 -22.72 27.95
N MET A 94 -2.40 -22.31 27.09
CA MET A 94 -2.64 -21.34 26.04
C MET A 94 -3.80 -21.76 25.13
N THR A 95 -3.93 -23.04 24.78
CA THR A 95 -5.03 -23.49 23.91
C THR A 95 -6.41 -23.24 24.54
N ALA A 96 -6.57 -23.57 25.82
CA ALA A 96 -7.81 -23.31 26.56
C ALA A 96 -8.12 -21.81 26.70
N ALA A 97 -7.07 -20.98 26.83
CA ALA A 97 -7.22 -19.53 26.86
C ALA A 97 -7.71 -18.98 25.50
N LEU A 98 -7.16 -19.48 24.39
CA LEU A 98 -7.61 -19.11 23.04
C LEU A 98 -9.06 -19.55 22.80
N ASP A 99 -9.45 -20.76 23.24
CA ASP A 99 -10.83 -21.23 23.12
C ASP A 99 -11.82 -20.39 23.92
N SER A 100 -11.42 -19.96 25.13
CA SER A 100 -12.21 -19.05 25.96
C SER A 100 -12.37 -17.67 25.32
N LEU A 101 -11.30 -17.16 24.72
CA LEU A 101 -11.33 -15.90 23.94
C LEU A 101 -12.25 -16.02 22.72
N ALA A 102 -12.22 -17.16 22.02
CA ALA A 102 -13.12 -17.43 20.90
C ALA A 102 -14.59 -17.47 21.34
N ALA A 103 -14.88 -18.15 22.46
CA ALA A 103 -16.22 -18.19 23.04
C ALA A 103 -16.72 -16.80 23.48
N ALA A 104 -15.82 -15.91 23.90
CA ALA A 104 -16.13 -14.52 24.24
C ALA A 104 -16.34 -13.62 23.00
N GLY A 105 -16.18 -14.15 21.78
CA GLY A 105 -16.44 -13.44 20.53
C GLY A 105 -15.21 -12.84 19.84
N LEU A 106 -14.00 -13.08 20.34
CA LEU A 106 -12.77 -12.71 19.64
C LEU A 106 -12.43 -13.74 18.56
N ASN A 107 -11.72 -13.36 17.50
CA ASN A 107 -11.09 -14.31 16.58
C ASN A 107 -9.57 -14.41 16.86
N PRO A 108 -9.14 -15.21 17.86
CA PRO A 108 -7.74 -15.32 18.23
C PRO A 108 -6.90 -15.91 17.10
N GLN A 109 -7.44 -16.87 16.34
CA GLN A 109 -6.69 -17.54 15.28
C GLN A 109 -6.28 -16.57 14.16
N GLY A 110 -7.22 -15.72 13.71
CA GLY A 110 -6.93 -14.69 12.71
C GLY A 110 -5.99 -13.62 13.23
N MET A 111 -6.16 -13.20 14.48
CA MET A 111 -5.28 -12.22 15.13
C MET A 111 -3.84 -12.74 15.26
N ILE A 112 -3.65 -13.99 15.70
CA ILE A 112 -2.34 -14.62 15.79
C ILE A 112 -1.75 -14.78 14.38
N ALA A 113 -2.52 -15.30 13.41
CA ALA A 113 -2.05 -15.46 12.05
C ALA A 113 -1.55 -14.14 11.45
N LEU A 114 -2.27 -13.03 11.64
CA LEU A 114 -1.87 -11.73 11.11
C LEU A 114 -0.65 -11.14 11.82
N SER A 115 -0.41 -11.52 13.08
CA SER A 115 0.76 -11.09 13.84
C SER A 115 2.06 -11.73 13.33
N GLN A 116 1.99 -12.96 12.81
CA GLN A 116 3.17 -13.69 12.34
C GLN A 116 3.67 -13.13 11.01
N GLY A 117 4.84 -12.49 11.06
CA GLY A 117 5.42 -11.82 9.90
C GLY A 117 4.69 -10.53 9.52
N TYR A 118 4.03 -9.86 10.47
CA TYR A 118 3.15 -8.70 10.23
C TYR A 118 3.79 -7.62 9.35
N LEU A 119 5.11 -7.39 9.45
CA LEU A 119 5.80 -6.38 8.64
C LEU A 119 5.80 -6.76 7.15
N LEU A 120 6.08 -8.03 6.85
CA LEU A 120 6.05 -8.54 5.48
C LEU A 120 4.62 -8.60 4.95
N THR A 121 3.67 -9.05 5.77
CA THR A 121 2.24 -9.02 5.42
C THR A 121 1.77 -7.59 5.11
N ALA A 122 2.17 -6.60 5.92
CA ALA A 122 1.85 -5.19 5.70
C ALA A 122 2.39 -4.67 4.37
N ILE A 123 3.66 -4.96 4.06
CA ILE A 123 4.29 -4.59 2.79
C ILE A 123 3.52 -5.22 1.63
N VAL A 124 3.28 -6.53 1.67
CA VAL A 124 2.62 -7.22 0.55
C VAL A 124 1.20 -6.70 0.34
N LEU A 125 0.40 -6.55 1.39
CA LEU A 125 -0.97 -6.05 1.27
C LEU A 125 -1.02 -4.59 0.77
N ALA A 126 -0.16 -3.72 1.31
CA ALA A 126 -0.07 -2.33 0.85
C ALA A 126 0.36 -2.27 -0.62
N SER A 127 1.41 -3.01 -1.00
CA SER A 127 1.90 -3.05 -2.38
C SER A 127 0.83 -3.59 -3.33
N THR A 128 0.14 -4.68 -3.01
CA THR A 128 -0.96 -5.19 -3.84
C THR A 128 -2.05 -4.15 -4.00
N MET A 129 -2.45 -3.45 -2.93
CA MET A 129 -3.51 -2.45 -3.01
C MET A 129 -3.11 -1.23 -3.84
N VAL A 130 -1.86 -0.77 -3.78
CA VAL A 130 -1.35 0.29 -4.66
C VAL A 130 -1.53 -0.10 -6.13
N HIS A 131 -1.10 -1.30 -6.52
CA HIS A 131 -1.20 -1.75 -7.90
C HIS A 131 -2.65 -2.01 -8.34
N ILE A 132 -3.54 -2.39 -7.42
CA ILE A 132 -4.99 -2.47 -7.69
C ILE A 132 -5.56 -1.07 -7.97
N ILE A 133 -5.18 -0.05 -7.19
CA ILE A 133 -5.62 1.34 -7.37
C ILE A 133 -5.12 1.89 -8.72
N GLU A 134 -3.88 1.58 -9.08
CA GLU A 134 -3.26 1.98 -10.36
C GLU A 134 -3.73 1.15 -11.56
N ARG A 135 -4.54 0.10 -11.33
CA ARG A 135 -5.01 -0.88 -12.33
C ARG A 135 -3.90 -1.70 -12.98
N ASP A 136 -2.77 -1.81 -12.31
CA ASP A 136 -1.60 -2.59 -12.72
C ASP A 136 -1.68 -4.02 -12.17
N PHE A 137 -2.70 -4.76 -12.62
CA PHE A 137 -3.10 -6.05 -12.04
C PHE A 137 -2.03 -7.15 -12.12
N ILE A 138 -1.13 -7.10 -13.11
CA ILE A 138 -0.03 -8.07 -13.21
C ILE A 138 0.95 -7.97 -12.04
N TYR A 139 1.26 -6.74 -11.62
CA TYR A 139 2.13 -6.51 -10.47
C TYR A 139 1.40 -6.81 -9.16
N ALA A 140 0.10 -6.51 -9.07
CA ALA A 140 -0.73 -6.91 -7.94
C ALA A 140 -0.76 -8.44 -7.79
N ALA A 141 -0.89 -9.18 -8.89
CA ALA A 141 -0.85 -10.64 -8.93
C ALA A 141 0.53 -11.18 -8.51
N ALA A 142 1.62 -10.55 -8.97
CA ALA A 142 2.97 -10.92 -8.56
C ALA A 142 3.18 -10.78 -7.05
N TRP A 143 2.69 -9.70 -6.44
CA TRP A 143 2.74 -9.52 -4.98
C TRP A 143 1.94 -10.58 -4.22
N MET A 144 0.77 -10.97 -4.73
CA MET A 144 -0.02 -12.07 -4.15
C MET A 144 0.65 -13.43 -4.32
N ALA A 145 1.34 -13.67 -5.44
CA ALA A 145 2.16 -14.88 -5.62
C ALA A 145 3.32 -14.92 -4.61
N VAL A 146 4.00 -13.79 -4.39
CA VAL A 146 5.03 -13.66 -3.35
C VAL A 146 4.44 -13.94 -1.96
N ALA A 147 3.28 -13.37 -1.62
CA ALA A 147 2.59 -13.68 -0.36
C ALA A 147 2.25 -15.17 -0.22
N SER A 148 1.82 -15.82 -1.31
CA SER A 148 1.56 -17.26 -1.32
C SER A 148 2.82 -18.07 -1.00
N MET A 149 3.97 -17.72 -1.59
CA MET A 149 5.26 -18.37 -1.31
C MET A 149 5.74 -18.13 0.12
N LEU A 150 5.61 -16.90 0.63
CA LEU A 150 5.96 -16.56 2.00
C LEU A 150 5.07 -17.29 3.01
N SER A 151 3.77 -17.43 2.71
CA SER A 151 2.83 -18.19 3.53
C SER A 151 3.15 -19.69 3.48
N ALA A 152 3.46 -20.23 2.29
CA ALA A 152 3.83 -21.64 2.11
C ALA A 152 5.11 -22.02 2.85
N THR A 153 6.05 -21.09 2.99
CA THR A 153 7.30 -21.29 3.78
C THR A 153 7.15 -21.00 5.28
N GLY A 154 5.98 -20.50 5.68
CA GLY A 154 5.67 -20.12 7.06
C GLY A 154 6.37 -18.85 7.55
N ILE A 155 6.97 -18.07 6.64
CA ILE A 155 7.57 -16.77 6.99
C ILE A 155 6.48 -15.79 7.44
N ILE A 156 5.28 -15.91 6.87
CA ILE A 156 4.08 -15.18 7.28
C ILE A 156 2.97 -16.16 7.65
N HIS A 157 2.07 -15.75 8.55
CA HIS A 157 0.85 -16.49 8.96
C HIS A 157 1.02 -17.86 9.64
N ALA A 158 2.24 -18.36 9.81
CA ALA A 158 2.48 -19.64 10.48
C ALA A 158 2.84 -19.46 11.96
N TYR A 159 2.08 -20.12 12.83
CA TYR A 159 2.37 -20.24 14.25
C TYR A 159 2.03 -21.63 14.76
N ARG A 160 2.69 -22.04 15.85
CA ARG A 160 2.35 -23.23 16.64
C ARG A 160 2.21 -22.82 18.09
N VAL A 161 1.29 -23.48 18.79
CA VAL A 161 1.15 -23.33 20.24
C VAL A 161 1.99 -24.42 20.89
N VAL A 162 3.07 -24.03 21.57
CA VAL A 162 3.98 -24.95 22.27
C VAL A 162 3.93 -24.61 23.76
N GLY A 163 3.23 -25.46 24.53
CA GLY A 163 2.99 -25.20 25.95
C GLY A 163 2.16 -23.92 26.15
N ASN A 164 2.75 -22.92 26.81
CA ASN A 164 2.12 -21.61 27.04
C ASN A 164 2.61 -20.51 26.07
N ALA A 165 3.41 -20.87 25.07
CA ALA A 165 3.99 -19.92 24.11
C ALA A 165 3.41 -20.12 22.71
N ILE A 166 3.35 -19.02 21.96
CA ILE A 166 3.01 -19.01 20.54
C ILE A 166 4.29 -18.74 19.77
N GLU A 167 4.75 -19.76 19.06
CA GLU A 167 6.03 -19.73 18.36
C GLU A 167 5.81 -19.67 16.84
N PRO A 168 6.62 -18.90 16.10
CA PRO A 168 6.59 -18.92 14.65
C PRO A 168 7.02 -20.30 14.14
N ALA A 169 6.34 -20.79 13.11
CA ALA A 169 6.62 -22.12 12.55
C ALA A 169 7.13 -21.98 11.12
N LEU A 170 8.42 -22.28 10.89
CA LEU A 170 9.03 -22.27 9.57
C LEU A 170 9.05 -23.67 8.96
N GLY A 171 8.93 -23.76 7.64
CA GLY A 171 8.96 -25.02 6.90
C GLY A 171 8.12 -24.95 5.64
N PHE A 172 8.06 -26.01 4.84
CA PHE A 172 7.13 -26.07 3.71
C PHE A 172 5.78 -26.60 4.19
N PHE A 173 4.76 -25.75 4.20
CA PHE A 173 3.44 -25.97 4.81
C PHE A 173 3.51 -26.44 6.27
N PRO A 174 4.06 -25.61 7.17
CA PRO A 174 4.30 -26.00 8.55
C PRO A 174 3.02 -26.14 9.37
N THR A 175 1.94 -25.43 9.03
CA THR A 175 0.65 -25.50 9.73
C THR A 175 -0.54 -25.36 8.78
N GLU A 176 -1.71 -25.82 9.22
CA GLU A 176 -2.96 -25.73 8.44
C GLU A 176 -3.32 -24.29 8.09
N VAL A 177 -3.11 -23.35 9.04
CA VAL A 177 -3.37 -21.91 8.84
C VAL A 177 -2.50 -21.37 7.70
N SER A 178 -1.20 -21.65 7.72
CA SER A 178 -0.27 -21.21 6.67
C SER A 178 -0.64 -21.77 5.29
N HIS A 179 -1.12 -23.01 5.23
CA HIS A 179 -1.61 -23.63 4.00
C HIS A 179 -2.86 -22.92 3.46
N GLN A 180 -3.83 -22.62 4.32
CA GLN A 180 -5.04 -21.88 3.94
C GLN A 180 -4.70 -20.50 3.36
N PHE A 181 -3.83 -19.74 4.03
CA PHE A 181 -3.39 -18.44 3.52
C PHE A 181 -2.62 -18.56 2.20
N ALA A 182 -1.77 -19.58 2.03
CA ALA A 182 -1.06 -19.81 0.79
C ALA A 182 -2.02 -20.08 -0.39
N ILE A 183 -3.06 -20.89 -0.17
CA ILE A 183 -4.11 -21.15 -1.18
C ILE A 183 -4.87 -19.86 -1.50
N VAL A 184 -5.28 -19.10 -0.48
CA VAL A 184 -6.04 -17.85 -0.68
C VAL A 184 -5.23 -16.84 -1.48
N TYR A 185 -3.95 -16.66 -1.16
CA TYR A 185 -3.08 -15.76 -1.92
C TYR A 185 -2.80 -16.26 -3.34
N ALA A 186 -2.65 -17.57 -3.54
CA ALA A 186 -2.55 -18.14 -4.89
C ALA A 186 -3.83 -17.92 -5.70
N GLY A 187 -5.00 -18.13 -5.10
CA GLY A 187 -6.29 -17.85 -5.72
C GLY A 187 -6.47 -16.37 -6.07
N MET A 188 -6.07 -15.46 -5.18
CA MET A 188 -6.07 -14.02 -5.43
C MET A 188 -5.12 -13.64 -6.57
N ALA A 189 -3.92 -14.22 -6.62
CA ALA A 189 -2.96 -14.00 -7.71
C ALA A 189 -3.55 -14.44 -9.07
N LEU A 190 -4.18 -15.61 -9.13
CA LEU A 190 -4.84 -16.10 -10.34
C LEU A 190 -6.01 -15.21 -10.76
N MET A 191 -6.83 -14.76 -9.80
CA MET A 191 -7.95 -13.85 -10.07
C MET A 191 -7.46 -12.52 -10.65
N LEU A 192 -6.42 -11.92 -10.06
CA LEU A 192 -5.84 -10.67 -10.54
C LEU A 192 -5.15 -10.84 -11.91
N ALA A 193 -4.49 -11.96 -12.16
CA ALA A 193 -3.94 -12.28 -13.47
C ALA A 193 -5.05 -12.44 -14.53
N ALA A 194 -6.19 -13.03 -14.18
CA ALA A 194 -7.35 -13.12 -15.06
C ALA A 194 -7.93 -11.73 -15.40
N PHE A 195 -7.97 -10.81 -14.44
CA PHE A 195 -8.40 -9.43 -14.68
C PHE A 195 -7.44 -8.68 -15.62
N HIS A 196 -6.14 -8.93 -15.54
CA HIS A 196 -5.18 -8.35 -16.47
C HIS A 196 -5.46 -8.77 -17.92
N LEU A 197 -5.75 -10.05 -18.17
CA LEU A 197 -6.13 -10.56 -19.49
C LEU A 197 -7.40 -9.88 -20.04
N GLY A 198 -8.40 -9.66 -19.17
CA GLY A 198 -9.63 -8.96 -19.56
C GLY A 198 -9.43 -7.48 -19.89
N GLU A 199 -8.46 -6.80 -19.26
CA GLU A 199 -8.14 -5.40 -19.58
C GLU A 199 -7.46 -5.22 -20.94
N GLU A 200 -6.61 -6.17 -21.36
CA GLU A 200 -5.98 -6.11 -22.68
C GLU A 200 -7.03 -6.16 -23.80
N GLU A 201 -8.06 -6.99 -23.62
CA GLU A 201 -9.17 -7.11 -24.56
C GLU A 201 -10.04 -5.83 -24.61
N TYR A 202 -10.26 -5.18 -23.47
CA TYR A 202 -10.93 -3.88 -23.40
C TYR A 202 -10.15 -2.78 -24.13
N LYS A 203 -8.83 -2.66 -23.86
CA LYS A 203 -7.96 -1.67 -24.52
C LYS A 203 -7.90 -1.91 -26.02
N TYR A 204 -7.80 -3.17 -26.46
CA TYR A 204 -7.82 -3.55 -27.87
C TYR A 204 -9.14 -3.15 -28.55
N THR A 205 -10.28 -3.52 -27.96
CA THR A 205 -11.62 -3.23 -28.51
C THR A 205 -11.88 -1.74 -28.65
N TRP A 206 -11.59 -0.94 -27.61
CA TRP A 206 -11.80 0.51 -27.65
C TRP A 206 -10.86 1.22 -28.62
N SER A 207 -9.63 0.74 -28.81
CA SER A 207 -8.71 1.29 -29.80
C SER A 207 -9.26 1.15 -31.23
N HIS A 208 -9.93 0.03 -31.54
CA HIS A 208 -10.56 -0.20 -32.85
C HIS A 208 -11.84 0.60 -33.03
N VAL A 209 -12.69 0.70 -31.99
CA VAL A 209 -13.90 1.54 -32.03
C VAL A 209 -13.55 3.01 -32.22
N LEU A 210 -12.57 3.53 -31.48
CA LEU A 210 -12.10 4.91 -31.63
C LEU A 210 -11.53 5.15 -33.03
N LYS A 211 -10.72 4.22 -33.56
CA LYS A 211 -10.22 4.30 -34.94
C LYS A 211 -11.37 4.34 -35.96
N MET A 212 -12.38 3.49 -35.83
CA MET A 212 -13.56 3.49 -36.70
C MET A 212 -14.34 4.81 -36.63
N VAL A 213 -14.52 5.38 -35.44
CA VAL A 213 -15.19 6.68 -35.26
C VAL A 213 -14.37 7.81 -35.89
N THR A 214 -13.05 7.82 -35.71
CA THR A 214 -12.18 8.83 -36.34
C THR A 214 -12.13 8.69 -37.87
N TRP A 215 -12.12 7.47 -38.39
CA TRP A 215 -12.17 7.17 -39.82
C TRP A 215 -13.52 7.57 -40.45
N SER A 216 -14.62 7.33 -39.74
CA SER A 216 -15.97 7.78 -40.13
C SER A 216 -16.06 9.31 -40.20
N LYS A 217 -15.51 10.02 -39.20
CA LYS A 217 -15.44 11.49 -39.21
C LYS A 217 -14.59 12.06 -40.34
N GLN A 218 -13.58 11.33 -40.82
CA GLN A 218 -12.77 11.73 -41.98
C GLN A 218 -13.49 11.52 -43.33
N ARG A 219 -14.51 10.65 -43.40
CA ARG A 219 -15.30 10.40 -44.61
C ARG A 219 -16.49 11.34 -44.83
N LEU A 220 -16.83 12.16 -43.84
CA LEU A 220 -17.87 13.18 -44.01
C LEU A 220 -17.30 14.33 -44.85
N PRO A 221 -17.82 14.59 -46.06
CA PRO A 221 -17.35 15.71 -46.87
C PRO A 221 -17.60 17.00 -46.07
N ARG A 222 -16.53 17.75 -45.81
CA ARG A 222 -16.62 19.11 -45.32
C ARG A 222 -17.19 19.98 -46.43
N HIS A 223 -18.50 19.98 -46.60
CA HIS A 223 -19.17 21.08 -47.30
C HIS A 223 -19.05 22.31 -46.41
N THR A 224 -17.95 23.04 -46.60
CA THR A 224 -17.87 24.45 -46.22
C THR A 224 -18.77 25.18 -47.21
N PRO A 225 -19.88 25.82 -46.79
CA PRO A 225 -20.54 26.77 -47.66
C PRO A 225 -19.51 27.85 -47.97
N ALA A 226 -19.30 28.14 -49.26
CA ALA A 226 -18.44 29.22 -49.69
C ALA A 226 -18.94 30.52 -49.06
N ALA A 227 -18.25 30.99 -48.03
CA ALA A 227 -18.47 32.33 -47.51
C ALA A 227 -18.00 33.30 -48.61
N ALA A 228 -18.95 34.05 -49.16
CA ALA A 228 -18.66 35.17 -50.03
C ALA A 228 -17.58 36.04 -49.38
N SER A 229 -16.52 36.34 -50.13
CA SER A 229 -15.44 37.21 -49.71
C SER A 229 -15.99 38.57 -49.28
N ILE A 230 -16.02 38.82 -47.98
CA ILE A 230 -16.26 40.15 -47.43
C ILE A 230 -14.92 40.86 -47.43
N ASP A 231 -14.89 41.95 -48.17
CA ASP A 231 -13.82 42.91 -48.38
C ASP A 231 -13.10 43.30 -47.07
N GLU A 232 -11.78 43.46 -47.16
CA GLU A 232 -10.83 43.56 -46.03
C GLU A 232 -10.94 44.86 -45.21
N ASP A 233 -11.87 45.77 -45.53
CA ASP A 233 -11.97 47.11 -44.94
C ASP A 233 -12.95 47.23 -43.74
N THR A 234 -13.58 46.13 -43.34
CA THR A 234 -14.70 46.19 -42.37
C THR A 234 -14.32 46.40 -40.87
N PRO A 235 -13.13 46.05 -40.33
CA PRO A 235 -12.85 46.26 -38.91
C PRO A 235 -12.49 47.72 -38.55
N LEU A 236 -12.17 48.57 -39.53
CA LEU A 236 -11.83 49.98 -39.29
C LEU A 236 -13.06 50.87 -39.07
N LEU A 237 -14.22 50.51 -39.65
CA LEU A 237 -15.44 51.33 -39.55
C LEU A 237 -16.14 51.20 -38.19
N LEU A 238 -16.07 50.02 -37.55
CA LEU A 238 -16.68 49.79 -36.22
C LEU A 238 -15.91 50.45 -35.06
N ARG A 239 -14.63 50.76 -35.24
CA ARG A 239 -13.80 51.45 -34.24
C ARG A 239 -14.01 52.97 -34.21
N SER A 240 -14.44 53.56 -35.33
CA SER A 240 -14.77 54.99 -35.41
C SER A 240 -16.14 55.33 -34.81
N GLN A 241 -17.10 54.41 -34.87
CA GLN A 241 -18.46 54.62 -34.35
C GLN A 241 -18.52 54.49 -32.82
N SER A 242 -17.68 53.64 -32.22
CA SER A 242 -17.60 53.48 -30.76
C SER A 242 -16.92 54.66 -30.06
N THR A 243 -15.94 55.29 -30.71
CA THR A 243 -15.22 56.45 -30.14
C THR A 243 -16.03 57.75 -30.18
N LEU A 244 -17.00 57.90 -31.08
CA LEU A 244 -17.89 59.06 -31.09
C LEU A 244 -19.03 58.96 -30.05
N LEU A 245 -19.48 57.76 -29.70
CA LEU A 245 -20.51 57.56 -28.66
C LEU A 245 -19.98 57.73 -27.22
N GLU A 246 -18.67 57.64 -27.01
CA GLU A 246 -18.03 57.89 -25.69
C GLU A 246 -17.67 59.36 -25.44
N MET A 247 -17.78 60.23 -26.45
CA MET A 247 -17.52 61.68 -26.31
C MET A 247 -18.79 62.52 -26.10
N GLU A 248 -19.99 61.90 -26.07
CA GLU A 248 -21.29 62.58 -25.90
C GLU A 248 -22.03 62.21 -24.58
N LYS A 249 -21.30 61.72 -23.56
CA LYS A 249 -21.80 61.55 -22.18
C LYS A 249 -20.77 62.00 -21.15
#